data_AF-A0A3P7GKQ9-F1
#
_entry.id   AF-A0A3P7GKQ9-F1
#
_cell.length_a   1.000
_cell.length_b   1.000
_cell.length_c   1.000
_cell.angle_alpha   90.00
_cell.angle_beta   90.00
_cell.angle_gamma   90.00
#
_symmetry.space_group_name_H-M   'P 1'
#
loop_
_entity.id
_entity.type
_entity.pdbx_description
1 polymer ?
#
loop_
_entity_poly.entity_id
_entity_poly.type
_entity_poly.pdbx_seq_one_letter_code
_entity_poly.pdbx_strand_id
1 'polypeptide(L)'
;MFDITIPYDQSTKWPPIRVQMSGGITIIVQRLEQQYKITVQHIMERKPDICVYVNALTHERDIRTCVRDINTQLNHVGVAGPNLEVTGRIKAIKVTFESTVGALHTNSKLSARSIILKAQHIFIKPEALFTCSKLRMISRRVQIDGRICCSDEMPSKMSVFIDSALLHIGIDGTIGTTRSSTDKTMSKIPENVVNVLHFRLTGCLANFGSIVSQNEMEFHIDGSVLSLQDSRIDSASRGYTALKQIKGISSETSDSLPTSSTLSSAILFEKPDTVAQLLEDGVDLNDSIKVFHHLNKYSF
;
A
#
# COMPACT_ATOMS: atom_id res chain seq x y z
N MET A 1 -8.17 -25.76 6.49
CA MET A 1 -8.51 -24.50 7.19
C MET A 1 -8.72 -24.86 8.65
N PHE A 2 -8.16 -24.09 9.57
CA PHE A 2 -8.42 -24.25 11.01
C PHE A 2 -8.70 -22.87 11.58
N ASP A 3 -9.60 -22.80 12.55
CA ASP A 3 -9.99 -21.55 13.19
C ASP A 3 -9.51 -21.56 14.64
N ILE A 4 -8.81 -20.50 15.05
CA ILE A 4 -8.37 -20.30 16.43
C ILE A 4 -9.27 -19.23 17.03
N THR A 5 -10.09 -19.63 18.00
CA THR A 5 -10.92 -18.70 18.77
C THR A 5 -10.20 -18.33 20.06
N ILE A 6 -9.97 -17.04 20.28
CA ILE A 6 -9.36 -16.51 21.50
C ILE A 6 -10.46 -15.87 22.34
N PRO A 7 -10.61 -16.24 23.63
CA PRO A 7 -11.61 -15.63 24.49
C PRO A 7 -11.32 -14.14 24.68
N TYR A 8 -12.37 -13.32 24.64
CA TYR A 8 -12.28 -11.89 24.93
C TYR A 8 -11.89 -11.63 26.39
N ASP A 9 -12.37 -12.48 27.30
CA ASP A 9 -12.07 -12.35 28.72
C ASP A 9 -10.61 -12.71 29.03
N GLN A 10 -9.83 -11.67 29.32
CA GLN A 10 -8.45 -11.76 29.77
C GLN A 10 -8.33 -11.80 31.31
N SER A 11 -9.37 -12.12 32.07
CA SER A 11 -9.24 -12.33 33.52
C SER A 11 -8.42 -13.59 33.84
N THR A 12 -8.59 -14.64 33.04
CA THR A 12 -8.13 -15.99 33.38
C THR A 12 -6.81 -16.36 32.69
N LYS A 13 -5.76 -16.67 33.47
CA LYS A 13 -4.47 -17.13 32.94
C LYS A 13 -4.59 -18.58 32.45
N TRP A 14 -4.95 -18.75 31.18
CA TRP A 14 -4.99 -20.06 30.54
C TRP A 14 -3.58 -20.62 30.32
N PRO A 15 -3.32 -21.91 30.63
CA PRO A 15 -2.07 -22.55 30.26
C PRO A 15 -1.91 -22.57 28.73
N PRO A 16 -0.67 -22.66 28.21
CA PRO A 16 -0.46 -22.76 26.78
C PRO A 16 -1.21 -23.96 26.18
N ILE A 17 -2.09 -23.70 25.22
CA ILE A 17 -2.84 -24.74 24.51
C ILE A 17 -1.98 -25.19 23.33
N ARG A 18 -1.78 -26.51 23.19
CA ARG A 18 -1.02 -27.11 22.10
C ARG A 18 -1.90 -28.08 21.34
N VAL A 19 -1.97 -27.91 20.02
CA VAL A 19 -2.71 -28.79 19.12
C VAL A 19 -1.77 -29.29 18.03
N GLN A 20 -1.62 -30.61 17.92
CA GLN A 20 -0.93 -31.23 16.80
C GLN A 20 -1.93 -31.46 15.67
N MET A 21 -1.52 -31.09 14.46
CA MET A 21 -2.29 -31.24 13.24
C MET A 21 -1.63 -32.24 12.29
N SER A 22 -2.38 -32.69 11.30
CA SER A 22 -1.85 -33.45 10.17
C SER A 22 -0.71 -32.70 9.48
N GLY A 23 0.26 -33.45 8.93
CA GLY A 23 1.39 -32.85 8.22
C GLY A 23 2.45 -32.24 9.12
N GLY A 24 2.56 -32.68 10.38
CA GLY A 24 3.64 -32.27 11.28
C GLY A 24 3.52 -30.83 11.80
N ILE A 25 2.35 -30.20 11.69
CA ILE A 25 2.14 -28.83 12.17
C ILE A 25 1.70 -28.86 13.63
N THR A 26 2.33 -28.06 14.48
CA THR A 26 1.91 -27.81 15.86
C THR A 26 1.48 -26.36 15.98
N ILE A 27 0.27 -26.15 16.51
CA ILE A 27 -0.24 -24.83 16.88
C ILE A 27 -0.11 -24.69 18.39
N ILE A 28 0.47 -23.58 18.83
CA ILE A 28 0.58 -23.23 20.25
C ILE A 28 -0.07 -21.87 20.45
N VAL A 29 -1.03 -21.80 21.38
CA VAL A 29 -1.63 -20.55 21.82
C VAL A 29 -1.17 -20.31 23.24
N GLN A 30 -0.40 -19.25 23.45
CA GLN A 30 0.12 -18.85 24.74
C GLN A 30 -0.43 -17.48 25.12
N ARG A 31 -1.00 -17.39 26.32
CA ARG A 31 -1.33 -16.10 26.90
C ARG A 31 -0.05 -15.43 27.45
N LEU A 32 0.16 -14.19 27.04
CA LEU A 32 1.10 -13.24 27.64
C LEU A 32 0.29 -12.21 28.47
N GLU A 33 0.93 -11.21 29.07
CA GLU A 33 0.26 -10.30 30.02
C GLU A 33 -1.05 -9.70 29.47
N GLN A 34 -0.99 -9.01 28.34
CA GLN A 34 -2.12 -8.32 27.70
C GLN A 34 -2.39 -8.80 26.25
N GLN A 35 -1.76 -9.89 25.85
CA GLN A 35 -1.83 -10.39 24.47
C GLN A 35 -1.80 -11.91 24.42
N TYR A 36 -2.42 -12.48 23.39
CA TYR A 36 -2.26 -13.88 23.04
C TYR A 36 -1.22 -14.00 21.93
N LYS A 37 -0.29 -14.94 22.08
CA LYS A 37 0.68 -15.32 21.06
C LYS A 37 0.25 -16.65 20.47
N ILE A 38 -0.08 -16.65 19.19
CA ILE A 38 -0.31 -17.84 18.38
C ILE A 38 0.98 -18.11 17.62
N THR A 39 1.54 -19.31 17.80
CA THR A 39 2.66 -19.80 16.98
C THR A 39 2.26 -21.05 16.24
N VAL A 40 2.57 -21.10 14.95
CA VAL A 40 2.49 -22.31 14.14
C VAL A 40 3.91 -22.78 13.86
N GLN A 41 4.19 -24.04 14.13
CA GLN A 41 5.51 -24.63 13.93
C GLN A 41 5.37 -25.97 13.21
N HIS A 42 6.04 -26.11 12.07
CA HIS A 42 6.20 -27.38 11.39
C HIS A 42 7.33 -28.22 12.03
N ILE A 43 7.17 -29.53 12.09
CA ILE A 43 8.08 -30.48 12.76
C ILE A 43 9.52 -30.43 12.20
N MET A 44 9.66 -30.02 10.94
CA MET A 44 10.96 -29.88 10.28
C MET A 44 11.69 -28.57 10.62
N GLU A 45 11.01 -27.61 11.25
CA GLU A 45 11.52 -26.25 11.46
C GLU A 45 11.80 -25.99 12.94
N ARG A 46 13.00 -25.49 13.24
CA ARG A 46 13.43 -25.19 14.63
C ARG A 46 12.76 -23.95 15.20
N LYS A 47 12.31 -23.04 14.33
CA LYS A 47 11.65 -21.78 14.70
C LYS A 47 10.17 -21.86 14.31
N PRO A 48 9.28 -21.14 14.99
CA PRO A 48 7.90 -21.04 14.55
C PRO A 48 7.85 -20.40 13.15
N ASP A 49 7.10 -21.02 12.26
CA ASP A 49 6.91 -20.58 10.88
C ASP A 49 6.03 -19.34 10.80
N ILE A 50 5.11 -19.19 11.76
CA ILE A 50 4.13 -18.10 11.81
C ILE A 50 4.00 -17.64 13.26
N CYS A 51 4.06 -16.33 13.47
CA CYS A 51 3.81 -15.70 14.77
C CYS A 51 2.76 -14.60 14.64
N VAL A 52 1.59 -14.84 15.24
CA VAL A 52 0.47 -13.89 15.29
C VAL A 52 0.22 -13.51 16.74
N TYR A 53 0.05 -12.22 16.99
CA TYR A 53 -0.33 -11.67 18.29
C TYR A 53 -1.75 -11.16 18.22
N VAL A 54 -2.52 -11.34 19.29
CA VAL A 54 -3.85 -10.75 19.44
C VAL A 54 -3.85 -9.96 20.73
N ASN A 55 -3.95 -8.65 20.60
CA ASN A 55 -3.97 -7.71 21.71
C ASN A 55 -5.42 -7.38 22.01
N ALA A 56 -5.84 -7.52 23.28
CA ALA A 56 -6.99 -6.80 23.78
C ALA A 56 -6.43 -5.79 24.77
N LEU A 57 -6.21 -4.57 24.31
CA LEU A 57 -5.78 -3.49 25.19
C LEU A 57 -6.98 -3.14 26.05
N THR A 58 -6.89 -3.30 27.37
CA THR A 58 -8.00 -3.03 28.30
C THR A 58 -8.50 -1.59 28.27
N HIS A 59 -7.75 -0.68 27.63
CA HIS A 59 -8.07 0.75 27.51
C HIS A 59 -8.51 1.18 26.11
N GLU A 60 -8.25 0.37 25.07
CA GLU A 60 -8.78 0.59 23.73
C GLU A 60 -9.91 -0.41 23.54
N ARG A 61 -11.14 0.03 23.25
CA ARG A 61 -12.27 -0.90 23.01
C ARG A 61 -12.09 -1.80 21.77
N ASP A 62 -10.90 -1.79 21.18
CA ASP A 62 -10.57 -2.43 19.92
C ASP A 62 -9.58 -3.58 20.12
N ILE A 63 -9.98 -4.75 19.64
CA ILE A 63 -9.09 -5.91 19.53
C ILE A 63 -8.23 -5.71 18.28
N ARG A 64 -6.93 -6.03 18.39
CA ARG A 64 -5.98 -5.93 17.29
C ARG A 64 -5.28 -7.26 17.04
N THR A 65 -5.24 -7.69 15.80
CA THR A 65 -4.42 -8.82 15.36
C THR A 65 -3.13 -8.30 14.72
N CYS A 66 -1.97 -8.72 15.21
CA CYS A 66 -0.67 -8.32 14.69
C CYS A 66 0.11 -9.53 14.16
N VAL A 67 0.42 -9.54 12.87
CA VAL A 67 1.33 -10.52 12.24
C VAL A 67 2.72 -9.90 12.20
N ARG A 68 3.72 -10.57 12.78
CA ARG A 68 5.09 -10.04 12.85
C ARG A 68 6.12 -10.82 12.03
N ASP A 69 5.93 -12.13 11.92
CA ASP A 69 6.87 -12.99 11.24
C ASP A 69 6.12 -14.15 10.61
N ILE A 70 6.38 -14.37 9.33
CA ILE A 70 5.98 -15.55 8.58
C ILE A 70 7.19 -15.94 7.76
N ASN A 71 7.68 -17.15 7.94
CA ASN A 71 8.71 -17.73 7.10
C ASN A 71 8.40 -19.20 6.93
N THR A 72 7.76 -19.55 5.82
CA THR A 72 7.23 -20.89 5.64
C THR A 72 7.26 -21.35 4.19
N GLN A 73 7.33 -22.67 4.02
CA GLN A 73 7.17 -23.36 2.74
C GLN A 73 5.73 -23.84 2.50
N LEU A 74 4.79 -23.50 3.40
CA LEU A 74 3.37 -23.80 3.19
C LEU A 74 2.87 -23.13 1.89
N ASN A 75 2.06 -23.88 1.14
CA ASN A 75 1.50 -23.42 -0.14
C ASN A 75 0.69 -22.12 0.00
N HIS A 76 -0.01 -21.95 1.12
CA HIS A 76 -0.83 -20.76 1.39
C HIS A 76 -0.96 -20.55 2.91
N VAL A 77 -0.72 -19.31 3.35
CA VAL A 77 -1.01 -18.83 4.70
C VAL A 77 -2.14 -17.79 4.65
N GLY A 78 -3.17 -17.97 5.47
CA GLY A 78 -4.22 -16.98 5.68
C GLY A 78 -4.23 -16.53 7.13
N VAL A 79 -4.29 -15.22 7.39
CA VAL A 79 -4.54 -14.66 8.72
C VAL A 79 -5.68 -13.67 8.64
N ALA A 80 -6.69 -13.87 9.47
CA ALA A 80 -7.84 -12.98 9.60
C ALA A 80 -8.03 -12.56 11.06
N GLY A 81 -8.42 -11.30 11.28
CA GLY A 81 -8.71 -10.77 12.60
C GLY A 81 -9.05 -9.28 12.59
N PRO A 82 -9.52 -8.70 13.70
CA PRO A 82 -9.86 -7.29 13.76
C PRO A 82 -8.61 -6.40 13.74
N ASN A 83 -8.73 -5.21 13.15
CA ASN A 83 -7.69 -4.18 13.06
C ASN A 83 -6.32 -4.76 12.68
N LEU A 84 -6.25 -5.49 11.57
CA LEU A 84 -5.10 -6.32 11.24
C LEU A 84 -3.84 -5.46 10.95
N GLU A 85 -2.77 -5.74 11.67
CA GLU A 85 -1.47 -5.08 11.50
C GLU A 85 -0.43 -6.11 11.02
N VAL A 86 0.13 -5.91 9.83
CA VAL A 86 1.17 -6.79 9.27
C VAL A 86 2.51 -6.05 9.29
N THR A 87 3.44 -6.55 10.07
CA THR A 87 4.75 -5.92 10.31
C THR A 87 5.87 -6.95 10.11
N GLY A 88 7.12 -6.49 10.11
CA GLY A 88 8.29 -7.37 10.10
C GLY A 88 8.54 -8.01 8.74
N ARG A 89 8.91 -9.29 8.71
CA ARG A 89 9.30 -10.02 7.49
C ARG A 89 8.30 -11.15 7.23
N ILE A 90 7.72 -11.15 6.04
CA ILE A 90 6.74 -12.14 5.61
C ILE A 90 7.28 -12.80 4.36
N LYS A 91 7.58 -14.09 4.43
CA LYS A 91 8.05 -14.92 3.32
C LYS A 91 7.18 -16.18 3.22
N ALA A 92 6.43 -16.29 2.12
CA ALA A 92 5.59 -17.45 1.83
C ALA A 92 5.27 -17.54 0.34
N ILE A 93 4.73 -18.67 -0.13
CA ILE A 93 4.32 -18.81 -1.54
C ILE A 93 3.09 -17.95 -1.85
N LYS A 94 2.05 -18.09 -1.02
CA LYS A 94 0.81 -17.31 -1.11
C LYS A 94 0.38 -16.84 0.27
N VAL A 95 -0.03 -15.58 0.38
CA VAL A 95 -0.57 -15.01 1.63
C VAL A 95 -1.94 -14.39 1.43
N THR A 96 -2.77 -14.46 2.46
CA THR A 96 -4.04 -13.73 2.55
C THR A 96 -4.16 -13.09 3.91
N PHE A 97 -4.32 -11.77 3.92
CA PHE A 97 -4.51 -10.98 5.12
C PHE A 97 -5.89 -10.33 5.07
N GLU A 98 -6.70 -10.58 6.09
CA GLU A 98 -8.08 -10.10 6.15
C GLU A 98 -8.37 -9.40 7.47
N SER A 99 -8.59 -8.08 7.43
CA SER A 99 -9.15 -7.37 8.59
C SER A 99 -10.65 -7.62 8.64
N THR A 100 -11.12 -8.42 9.59
CA THR A 100 -12.54 -8.79 9.71
C THR A 100 -13.40 -7.61 10.14
N VAL A 101 -12.84 -6.74 10.97
CA VAL A 101 -13.39 -5.45 11.37
C VAL A 101 -12.25 -4.44 11.33
N GLY A 102 -12.54 -3.20 10.92
CA GLY A 102 -11.57 -2.11 10.92
C GLY A 102 -10.60 -2.13 9.73
N ALA A 103 -9.45 -1.50 9.93
CA ALA A 103 -8.45 -1.28 8.89
C ALA A 103 -7.35 -2.35 8.90
N LEU A 104 -6.79 -2.62 7.72
CA LEU A 104 -5.54 -3.37 7.57
C LEU A 104 -4.39 -2.38 7.37
N HIS A 105 -3.47 -2.36 8.32
CA HIS A 105 -2.22 -1.62 8.20
C HIS A 105 -1.07 -2.59 7.91
N THR A 106 -0.25 -2.29 6.91
CA THR A 106 0.94 -3.08 6.63
C THR A 106 2.18 -2.20 6.53
N ASN A 107 3.16 -2.55 7.35
CA ASN A 107 4.50 -1.99 7.38
C ASN A 107 5.53 -3.12 7.42
N SER A 108 5.47 -4.00 6.43
CA SER A 108 6.26 -5.23 6.36
C SER A 108 7.10 -5.29 5.09
N LYS A 109 8.20 -6.06 5.17
CA LYS A 109 8.90 -6.58 4.00
C LYS A 109 8.24 -7.91 3.63
N LEU A 110 7.32 -7.85 2.67
CA LEU A 110 6.46 -8.96 2.27
C LEU A 110 6.94 -9.52 0.93
N SER A 111 7.47 -10.74 0.95
CA SER A 111 7.87 -11.50 -0.24
C SER A 111 6.95 -12.70 -0.41
N ALA A 112 6.10 -12.67 -1.42
CA ALA A 112 5.25 -13.80 -1.78
C ALA A 112 4.87 -13.79 -3.25
N ARG A 113 4.72 -14.96 -3.88
CA ARG A 113 4.28 -15.03 -5.29
C ARG A 113 2.89 -14.42 -5.47
N SER A 114 1.99 -14.64 -4.52
CA SER A 114 0.63 -14.10 -4.52
C SER A 114 0.22 -13.52 -3.17
N ILE A 115 -0.23 -12.26 -3.18
CA ILE A 115 -0.69 -11.52 -2.01
C ILE A 115 -2.15 -11.17 -2.21
N ILE A 116 -2.98 -11.45 -1.21
CA ILE A 116 -4.38 -11.02 -1.15
C ILE A 116 -4.58 -10.22 0.13
N LEU A 117 -5.03 -8.97 0.00
CA LEU A 117 -5.39 -8.11 1.12
C LEU A 117 -6.89 -7.82 1.10
N LYS A 118 -7.55 -7.91 2.25
CA LYS A 118 -8.97 -7.58 2.40
C LYS A 118 -9.19 -6.79 3.68
N ALA A 119 -9.88 -5.66 3.60
CA ALA A 119 -10.31 -4.88 4.76
C ALA A 119 -11.28 -3.79 4.33
N GLN A 120 -11.98 -3.15 5.28
CA GLN A 120 -12.75 -1.95 4.98
C GLN A 120 -11.85 -0.83 4.42
N HIS A 121 -10.66 -0.69 4.99
CA HIS A 121 -9.60 0.24 4.56
C HIS A 121 -8.25 -0.46 4.59
N ILE A 122 -7.44 -0.28 3.55
CA ILE A 122 -6.08 -0.84 3.46
C ILE A 122 -5.07 0.29 3.40
N PHE A 123 -4.04 0.23 4.25
CA PHE A 123 -2.95 1.20 4.29
C PHE A 123 -1.60 0.48 4.18
N ILE A 124 -0.91 0.65 3.06
CA ILE A 124 0.48 0.26 2.86
C ILE A 124 1.36 1.45 3.25
N LYS A 125 2.05 1.32 4.39
CA LYS A 125 2.86 2.39 4.97
C LYS A 125 4.13 2.68 4.16
N PRO A 126 4.74 3.87 4.29
CA PRO A 126 5.92 4.28 3.51
C PRO A 126 7.09 3.28 3.54
N GLU A 127 7.34 2.68 4.70
CA GLU A 127 8.46 1.74 4.89
C GLU A 127 8.16 0.31 4.42
N ALA A 128 6.93 0.03 3.95
CA ALA A 128 6.55 -1.27 3.43
C ALA A 128 7.22 -1.55 2.09
N LEU A 129 7.66 -2.80 1.89
CA LEU A 129 8.21 -3.29 0.63
C LEU A 129 7.56 -4.63 0.30
N PHE A 130 6.80 -4.65 -0.80
CA PHE A 130 6.07 -5.80 -1.28
C PHE A 130 6.75 -6.32 -2.54
N THR A 131 7.07 -7.60 -2.55
CA THR A 131 7.72 -8.28 -3.66
C THR A 131 6.82 -9.44 -4.08
N CYS A 132 6.11 -9.30 -5.22
CA CYS A 132 5.14 -10.28 -5.67
C CYS A 132 4.89 -10.28 -7.18
N SER A 133 4.39 -11.41 -7.69
CA SER A 133 3.92 -11.51 -9.08
C SER A 133 2.43 -11.23 -9.20
N LYS A 134 1.66 -11.47 -8.13
CA LYS A 134 0.21 -11.25 -8.10
C LYS A 134 -0.20 -10.53 -6.82
N LEU A 135 -0.85 -9.39 -6.97
CA LEU A 135 -1.41 -8.61 -5.88
C LEU A 135 -2.89 -8.40 -6.11
N ARG A 136 -3.70 -8.80 -5.12
CA ARG A 136 -5.13 -8.53 -5.11
C ARG A 136 -5.51 -7.78 -3.85
N MET A 137 -6.21 -6.67 -3.99
CA MET A 137 -6.79 -5.92 -2.86
C MET A 137 -8.29 -5.81 -3.01
N ILE A 138 -9.02 -5.96 -1.91
CA ILE A 138 -10.47 -5.78 -1.84
C ILE A 138 -10.75 -4.84 -0.67
N SER A 139 -11.19 -3.63 -0.96
CA SER A 139 -11.43 -2.61 0.06
C SER A 139 -12.40 -1.53 -0.39
N ARG A 140 -12.88 -0.68 0.52
CA ARG A 140 -13.56 0.56 0.11
C ARG A 140 -12.56 1.66 -0.25
N ARG A 141 -11.42 1.69 0.45
CA ARG A 141 -10.35 2.66 0.22
C ARG A 141 -9.00 1.99 0.43
N VAL A 142 -8.10 2.19 -0.53
CA VAL A 142 -6.71 1.74 -0.46
C VAL A 142 -5.80 2.97 -0.49
N GLN A 143 -4.80 3.00 0.39
CA GLN A 143 -3.72 3.96 0.37
C GLN A 143 -2.38 3.23 0.30
N ILE A 144 -1.56 3.60 -0.69
CA ILE A 144 -0.24 3.03 -0.94
C ILE A 144 0.79 4.15 -0.85
N ASP A 145 1.55 4.16 0.24
CA ASP A 145 2.69 5.06 0.40
C ASP A 145 4.02 4.28 0.33
N GLY A 146 3.97 2.95 0.38
CA GLY A 146 5.13 2.06 0.27
C GLY A 146 5.38 1.55 -1.15
N ARG A 147 6.29 0.59 -1.26
CA ARG A 147 6.79 0.08 -2.55
C ARG A 147 6.24 -1.29 -2.87
N ILE A 148 5.77 -1.49 -4.10
CA ILE A 148 5.28 -2.77 -4.59
C ILE A 148 5.98 -3.12 -5.90
N CYS A 149 6.80 -4.15 -5.91
CA CYS A 149 7.63 -4.56 -7.04
C CYS A 149 7.48 -6.05 -7.36
N CYS A 150 8.05 -6.47 -8.49
CA CYS A 150 8.16 -7.88 -8.84
C CYS A 150 9.32 -8.54 -8.08
N SER A 151 9.33 -9.88 -8.04
CA SER A 151 10.46 -10.64 -7.49
C SER A 151 11.61 -10.68 -8.47
N ASP A 152 12.84 -10.55 -7.96
CA ASP A 152 14.07 -10.72 -8.74
C ASP A 152 14.14 -12.10 -9.42
N GLU A 153 13.50 -13.12 -8.84
CA GLU A 153 13.49 -14.48 -9.39
C GLU A 153 12.63 -14.59 -10.66
N MET A 154 11.65 -13.69 -10.86
CA MET A 154 10.69 -13.74 -11.97
C MET A 154 10.24 -12.31 -12.39
N PRO A 155 11.12 -11.45 -12.93
CA PRO A 155 10.80 -10.04 -13.24
C PRO A 155 9.87 -9.87 -14.45
N SER A 156 9.36 -10.96 -15.03
CA SER A 156 8.69 -10.92 -16.33
C SER A 156 7.30 -10.29 -16.29
N LYS A 157 6.47 -10.65 -15.31
CA LYS A 157 5.06 -10.25 -15.27
C LYS A 157 4.56 -10.04 -13.86
N MET A 158 3.92 -8.89 -13.64
CA MET A 158 3.20 -8.57 -12.41
C MET A 158 1.73 -8.28 -12.73
N SER A 159 0.82 -8.83 -11.92
CA SER A 159 -0.61 -8.55 -12.01
C SER A 159 -1.09 -7.88 -10.72
N VAL A 160 -1.65 -6.69 -10.83
CA VAL A 160 -2.22 -5.91 -9.74
C VAL A 160 -3.70 -5.70 -10.01
N PHE A 161 -4.55 -6.28 -9.16
CA PHE A 161 -5.99 -6.13 -9.23
C PHE A 161 -6.51 -5.51 -7.93
N ILE A 162 -7.05 -4.31 -8.03
CA ILE A 162 -7.54 -3.54 -6.89
C ILE A 162 -9.03 -3.33 -7.06
N ASP A 163 -9.81 -4.04 -6.25
CA ASP A 163 -11.23 -3.81 -6.12
C ASP A 163 -11.47 -2.79 -5.00
N SER A 164 -11.57 -1.51 -5.39
CA SER A 164 -11.72 -0.40 -4.45
C SER A 164 -12.38 0.80 -5.10
N ALA A 165 -13.26 1.48 -4.36
CA ALA A 165 -13.88 2.72 -4.82
C ALA A 165 -12.86 3.87 -4.99
N LEU A 166 -11.81 3.87 -4.16
CA LEU A 166 -10.72 4.83 -4.23
C LEU A 166 -9.38 4.14 -3.97
N LEU A 167 -8.42 4.36 -4.87
CA LEU A 167 -7.00 4.07 -4.68
C LEU A 167 -6.23 5.39 -4.60
N HIS A 168 -5.52 5.60 -3.50
CA HIS A 168 -4.58 6.70 -3.33
C HIS A 168 -3.15 6.15 -3.34
N ILE A 169 -2.31 6.64 -4.25
CA ILE A 169 -0.87 6.36 -4.24
C ILE A 169 -0.19 7.66 -3.80
N GLY A 170 0.45 7.64 -2.63
CA GLY A 170 1.19 8.78 -2.10
C GLY A 170 2.47 9.06 -2.89
N ILE A 171 3.13 10.18 -2.61
CA ILE A 171 4.33 10.63 -3.34
C ILE A 171 5.49 9.62 -3.32
N ASP A 172 5.62 8.87 -2.23
CA ASP A 172 6.61 7.81 -2.07
C ASP A 172 6.09 6.42 -2.51
N GLY A 173 4.80 6.33 -2.83
CA GLY A 173 4.13 5.11 -3.23
C GLY A 173 4.55 4.67 -4.62
N THR A 174 4.92 3.40 -4.78
CA THR A 174 5.34 2.86 -6.07
C THR A 174 4.68 1.52 -6.39
N ILE A 175 4.34 1.32 -7.65
CA ILE A 175 3.89 0.04 -8.20
C ILE A 175 4.73 -0.29 -9.43
N GLY A 176 5.32 -1.49 -9.44
CA GLY A 176 6.15 -2.01 -10.52
C GLY A 176 7.64 -1.66 -10.42
N THR A 177 8.06 -0.85 -9.44
CA THR A 177 9.47 -0.52 -9.19
C THR A 177 9.81 -0.49 -7.70
N THR A 178 11.07 -0.79 -7.36
CA THR A 178 11.62 -0.65 -5.99
C THR A 178 12.03 0.77 -5.62
N ARG A 179 12.04 1.71 -6.57
CA ARG A 179 12.57 3.06 -6.41
C ARG A 179 11.47 4.12 -6.42
N SER A 180 11.46 5.01 -5.43
CA SER A 180 10.58 6.18 -5.43
C SER A 180 11.16 7.32 -6.27
N SER A 181 10.31 8.25 -6.71
CA SER A 181 10.75 9.49 -7.40
C SER A 181 11.61 10.39 -6.50
N THR A 182 11.51 10.22 -5.17
CA THR A 182 12.24 10.95 -4.14
C THR A 182 13.65 10.40 -3.88
N ASP A 183 13.98 9.19 -4.35
CA ASP A 183 15.30 8.57 -4.24
C ASP A 183 16.33 9.21 -5.21
N LYS A 184 16.65 10.50 -5.01
CA LYS A 184 17.65 11.26 -5.79
C LYS A 184 19.10 11.05 -5.30
N THR A 185 19.31 10.34 -4.18
CA THR A 185 20.63 10.12 -3.59
C THR A 185 21.09 8.67 -3.71
N MET A 186 22.09 8.46 -4.59
CA MET A 186 23.09 7.37 -4.58
C MET A 186 22.81 6.19 -3.63
N SER A 187 22.02 5.19 -4.05
CA SER A 187 21.87 3.96 -3.27
C SER A 187 22.18 2.73 -4.14
N LYS A 188 23.04 1.86 -3.61
CA LYS A 188 23.71 0.72 -4.28
C LYS A 188 22.77 -0.43 -4.67
N ILE A 189 21.46 -0.19 -4.78
CA ILE A 189 20.47 -1.23 -4.99
C ILE A 189 20.06 -1.19 -6.48
N PRO A 190 20.20 -2.31 -7.22
CA PRO A 190 19.73 -2.36 -8.59
C PRO A 190 18.23 -2.06 -8.62
N GLU A 191 17.84 -1.14 -9.50
CA GLU A 191 16.42 -0.83 -9.73
C GLU A 191 15.76 -2.05 -10.36
N ASN A 192 14.80 -2.65 -9.64
CA ASN A 192 14.01 -3.74 -10.18
C ASN A 192 12.69 -3.14 -10.70
N VAL A 193 12.62 -2.99 -12.01
CA VAL A 193 11.41 -2.59 -12.73
C VAL A 193 10.78 -3.83 -13.36
N VAL A 194 9.47 -3.99 -13.21
CA VAL A 194 8.74 -5.09 -13.86
C VAL A 194 8.74 -4.95 -15.38
N ASN A 195 8.95 -6.04 -16.11
CA ASN A 195 8.89 -6.02 -17.57
C ASN A 195 7.47 -5.76 -18.11
N VAL A 196 6.48 -6.51 -17.61
CA VAL A 196 5.08 -6.37 -17.99
C VAL A 196 4.20 -6.17 -16.74
N LEU A 197 3.44 -5.08 -16.71
CA LEU A 197 2.49 -4.77 -15.64
C LEU A 197 1.05 -4.86 -16.16
N HIS A 198 0.26 -5.77 -15.58
CA HIS A 198 -1.19 -5.79 -15.75
C HIS A 198 -1.83 -5.14 -14.52
N PHE A 199 -2.29 -3.91 -14.67
CA PHE A 199 -2.90 -3.11 -13.61
C PHE A 199 -4.39 -2.91 -13.90
N ARG A 200 -5.24 -3.29 -12.93
CA ARG A 200 -6.69 -3.05 -13.00
C ARG A 200 -7.22 -2.52 -11.68
N LEU A 201 -8.00 -1.43 -11.77
CA LEU A 201 -8.68 -0.79 -10.66
C LEU A 201 -10.17 -0.61 -10.97
N THR A 202 -11.06 -1.03 -10.08
CA THR A 202 -12.53 -0.94 -10.27
C THR A 202 -13.14 0.44 -9.93
N GLY A 203 -12.39 1.35 -9.32
CA GLY A 203 -12.86 2.68 -8.91
C GLY A 203 -11.93 3.80 -9.32
N CYS A 204 -11.88 4.89 -8.54
CA CYS A 204 -11.11 6.07 -8.88
C CYS A 204 -9.65 5.98 -8.43
N LEU A 205 -8.73 6.51 -9.24
CA LEU A 205 -7.29 6.60 -8.94
C LEU A 205 -6.90 8.03 -8.59
N ALA A 206 -6.28 8.23 -7.43
CA ALA A 206 -5.52 9.42 -7.11
C ALA A 206 -4.04 9.05 -7.02
N ASN A 207 -3.25 9.41 -8.04
CA ASN A 207 -1.86 8.98 -8.14
C ASN A 207 -0.90 10.17 -7.98
N PHE A 208 -0.20 10.23 -6.85
CA PHE A 208 0.88 11.18 -6.59
C PHE A 208 2.27 10.52 -6.62
N GLY A 209 2.32 9.19 -6.74
CA GLY A 209 3.55 8.40 -6.79
C GLY A 209 3.83 7.88 -8.20
N SER A 210 4.34 6.64 -8.29
CA SER A 210 4.72 6.04 -9.57
C SER A 210 4.06 4.68 -9.83
N ILE A 211 3.62 4.48 -11.07
CA ILE A 211 3.20 3.18 -11.61
C ILE A 211 4.03 2.96 -12.86
N VAL A 212 4.89 1.93 -12.88
CA VAL A 212 5.95 1.79 -13.88
C VAL A 212 6.04 0.35 -14.39
N SER A 213 6.36 0.20 -15.67
CA SER A 213 6.79 -1.04 -16.32
C SER A 213 7.90 -0.73 -17.32
N GLN A 214 8.77 -1.70 -17.61
CA GLN A 214 9.88 -1.52 -18.55
C GLN A 214 9.44 -1.65 -20.02
N ASN A 215 8.60 -2.64 -20.35
CA ASN A 215 8.25 -2.95 -21.75
C ASN A 215 6.77 -2.74 -22.06
N GLU A 216 5.87 -3.30 -21.23
CA GLU A 216 4.44 -3.31 -21.52
C GLU A 216 3.62 -3.01 -20.25
N MET A 217 2.60 -2.17 -20.40
CA MET A 217 1.62 -1.88 -19.35
C MET A 217 0.21 -2.04 -19.92
N GLU A 218 -0.54 -3.00 -19.38
CA GLU A 218 -1.99 -3.04 -19.53
C GLU A 218 -2.58 -2.31 -18.33
N PHE A 219 -3.14 -1.12 -18.56
CA PHE A 219 -3.61 -0.22 -17.51
C PHE A 219 -5.10 0.06 -17.65
N HIS A 220 -5.91 -0.43 -16.71
CA HIS A 220 -7.35 -0.30 -16.72
C HIS A 220 -7.88 0.32 -15.43
N ILE A 221 -8.68 1.38 -15.54
CA ILE A 221 -9.35 2.05 -14.43
C ILE A 221 -10.83 2.19 -14.81
N ASP A 222 -11.71 1.55 -14.05
CA ASP A 222 -13.16 1.58 -14.30
C ASP A 222 -13.78 2.92 -13.81
N GLY A 223 -13.12 3.63 -12.89
CA GLY A 223 -13.53 4.95 -12.39
C GLY A 223 -12.74 6.13 -12.98
N SER A 224 -12.67 7.24 -12.25
CA SER A 224 -11.97 8.45 -12.71
C SER A 224 -10.53 8.53 -12.20
N VAL A 225 -9.63 9.09 -13.01
CA VAL A 225 -8.31 9.55 -12.54
C VAL A 225 -8.50 10.94 -11.95
N LEU A 226 -8.26 11.08 -10.65
CA LEU A 226 -8.49 12.29 -9.90
C LEU A 226 -7.21 13.14 -9.91
N SER A 227 -7.36 14.43 -10.21
CA SER A 227 -6.26 15.39 -10.15
C SER A 227 -6.05 15.90 -8.72
N LEU A 228 -4.88 16.48 -8.44
CA LEU A 228 -4.55 17.15 -7.17
C LEU A 228 -5.58 18.21 -6.73
N GLN A 229 -6.33 18.75 -7.69
CA GLN A 229 -7.38 19.75 -7.47
C GLN A 229 -8.66 19.15 -6.87
N ASP A 230 -8.82 17.83 -6.88
CA ASP A 230 -9.95 17.20 -6.19
C ASP A 230 -9.71 17.27 -4.68
N SER A 231 -10.31 18.30 -4.07
CA SER A 231 -10.32 18.60 -2.62
C SER A 231 -10.70 17.43 -1.70
N ARG A 232 -11.18 16.32 -2.25
CA ARG A 232 -11.57 15.12 -1.50
C ARG A 232 -10.38 14.27 -1.03
N ILE A 233 -9.19 14.44 -1.62
CA ILE A 233 -8.16 13.39 -1.59
C ILE A 233 -6.99 13.77 -0.70
N ASP A 234 -6.43 14.97 -0.88
CA ASP A 234 -5.20 15.36 -0.21
C ASP A 234 -5.48 16.21 1.03
N SER A 235 -4.93 15.78 2.16
CA SER A 235 -4.93 16.53 3.40
C SER A 235 -4.15 17.85 3.29
N ALA A 236 -3.08 17.91 2.48
CA ALA A 236 -2.33 19.14 2.29
C ALA A 236 -3.14 20.13 1.43
N SER A 237 -3.73 19.71 0.31
CA SER A 237 -4.70 20.54 -0.44
C SER A 237 -5.86 21.00 0.43
N ARG A 238 -6.48 20.12 1.24
CA ARG A 238 -7.54 20.53 2.17
C ARG A 238 -7.07 21.51 3.23
N GLY A 239 -5.90 21.27 3.81
CA GLY A 239 -5.29 22.15 4.80
C GLY A 239 -4.98 23.53 4.20
N TYR A 240 -4.50 23.55 2.97
CA TYR A 240 -4.22 24.77 2.22
C TYR A 240 -5.50 25.51 1.80
N THR A 241 -6.53 24.81 1.31
CA THR A 241 -7.85 25.40 1.03
C THR A 241 -8.49 25.96 2.30
N ALA A 242 -8.45 25.22 3.41
CA ALA A 242 -8.93 25.70 4.71
C ALA A 242 -8.11 26.92 5.18
N LEU A 243 -6.79 26.92 4.98
CA LEU A 243 -5.93 28.06 5.30
C LEU A 243 -6.25 29.28 4.43
N LYS A 244 -6.46 29.11 3.12
CA LYS A 244 -6.90 30.17 2.20
C LYS A 244 -8.23 30.78 2.66
N GLN A 245 -9.19 29.94 3.03
CA GLN A 245 -10.49 30.37 3.58
C GLN A 245 -10.31 31.14 4.90
N ILE A 246 -9.49 30.64 5.84
CA ILE A 246 -9.19 31.32 7.10
C ILE A 246 -8.51 32.68 6.86
N LYS A 247 -7.65 32.78 5.84
CA LYS A 247 -6.95 34.01 5.47
C LYS A 247 -7.79 34.97 4.61
N GLY A 248 -9.02 34.62 4.23
CA GLY A 248 -9.87 35.46 3.38
C GLY A 248 -9.37 35.59 1.94
N ILE A 249 -8.56 34.65 1.47
CA ILE A 249 -8.03 34.65 0.11
C ILE A 249 -9.10 34.02 -0.80
N SER A 250 -9.92 34.86 -1.44
CA SER A 250 -10.84 34.45 -2.49
C SER A 250 -10.07 34.25 -3.80
N SER A 251 -9.85 33.01 -4.22
CA SER A 251 -9.36 32.71 -5.57
C SER A 251 -10.52 32.27 -6.46
N GLU A 252 -11.16 33.23 -7.12
CA GLU A 252 -11.91 33.01 -8.35
C GLU A 252 -10.93 33.11 -9.53
N THR A 253 -10.24 32.03 -9.89
CA THR A 253 -9.50 31.97 -11.17
C THR A 253 -9.45 30.53 -11.69
N SER A 254 -10.30 30.31 -12.69
CA SER A 254 -10.26 29.35 -13.82
C SER A 254 -9.45 28.05 -13.71
N ASP A 255 -10.12 26.95 -14.06
CA ASP A 255 -9.72 25.52 -14.17
C ASP A 255 -8.52 25.18 -15.08
N SER A 256 -7.57 26.08 -15.34
CA SER A 256 -6.31 25.71 -16.00
C SER A 256 -5.27 25.35 -14.95
N LEU A 257 -4.94 24.06 -14.83
CA LEU A 257 -3.84 23.57 -13.99
C LEU A 257 -2.55 24.36 -14.27
N PRO A 258 -1.86 24.88 -13.23
CA PRO A 258 -0.58 25.54 -13.40
C PRO A 258 0.46 24.49 -13.83
N THR A 259 1.04 24.70 -15.00
CA THR A 259 2.03 23.82 -15.66
C THR A 259 3.32 24.60 -15.95
N SER A 260 4.42 23.89 -16.18
CA SER A 260 5.69 24.50 -16.61
C SER A 260 5.52 25.34 -17.88
N SER A 261 4.61 24.95 -18.79
CA SER A 261 4.30 25.73 -20.01
C SER A 261 3.59 27.05 -19.70
N THR A 262 2.66 27.09 -18.74
CA THR A 262 2.07 28.36 -18.27
C THR A 262 3.09 29.26 -17.58
N LEU A 263 4.05 28.70 -16.84
CA LEU A 263 5.14 29.47 -16.24
C LEU A 263 6.09 30.03 -17.31
N SER A 264 6.51 29.22 -18.28
CA SER A 264 7.31 29.70 -19.41
C SER A 264 6.58 30.78 -20.21
N SER A 265 5.27 30.62 -20.43
CA SER A 265 4.46 31.63 -21.13
C SER A 265 4.36 32.92 -20.30
N ALA A 266 4.14 32.84 -18.99
CA ALA A 266 4.08 34.01 -18.13
C ALA A 266 5.40 34.80 -18.11
N ILE A 267 6.54 34.10 -18.15
CA ILE A 267 7.86 34.71 -18.30
C ILE A 267 8.00 35.37 -19.67
N LEU A 268 7.61 34.67 -20.73
CA LEU A 268 7.74 35.15 -22.12
C LEU A 268 6.83 36.34 -22.44
N PHE A 269 5.68 36.44 -21.77
CA PHE A 269 4.74 37.56 -21.86
C PHE A 269 4.97 38.65 -20.80
N GLU A 270 6.08 38.61 -20.06
CA GLU A 270 6.46 39.61 -19.06
C GLU A 270 5.35 39.91 -18.04
N LYS A 271 4.71 38.86 -17.50
CA LYS A 271 3.66 38.97 -16.49
C LYS A 271 4.20 38.64 -15.08
N PRO A 272 4.82 39.59 -14.36
CA PRO A 272 5.51 39.33 -13.09
C PRO A 272 4.57 38.77 -12.01
N ASP A 273 3.35 39.29 -11.91
CA ASP A 273 2.37 38.83 -10.92
C ASP A 273 1.97 37.36 -11.17
N THR A 274 1.81 36.98 -12.44
CA THR A 274 1.50 35.60 -12.82
C THR A 274 2.67 34.67 -12.56
N VAL A 275 3.91 35.11 -12.81
CA VAL A 275 5.11 34.32 -12.49
C VAL A 275 5.23 34.09 -10.98
N ALA A 276 5.03 35.13 -10.16
CA ALA A 276 5.05 35.02 -8.71
C ALA A 276 4.01 34.02 -8.20
N GLN A 277 2.77 34.12 -8.71
CA GLN A 277 1.69 33.19 -8.35
C GLN A 277 2.03 31.73 -8.74
N LEU A 278 2.55 31.51 -9.95
CA LEU A 278 2.90 30.16 -10.41
C LEU A 278 4.07 29.54 -9.63
N LEU A 279 5.03 30.37 -9.20
CA LEU A 279 6.12 29.93 -8.31
C LEU A 279 5.61 29.64 -6.89
N GLU A 280 4.69 30.45 -6.36
CA GLU A 280 4.02 30.18 -5.07
C GLU A 280 3.16 28.91 -5.11
N ASP A 281 2.57 28.60 -6.26
CA ASP A 281 1.80 27.38 -6.51
C ASP A 281 2.69 26.15 -6.76
N GLY A 282 4.02 26.29 -6.72
CA GLY A 282 4.99 25.19 -6.74
C GLY A 282 5.37 24.67 -8.13
N VAL A 283 5.13 25.44 -9.20
CA VAL A 283 5.50 25.04 -10.56
C VAL A 283 7.02 25.13 -10.75
N ASP A 284 7.65 23.99 -11.07
CA ASP A 284 9.07 23.95 -11.47
C ASP A 284 9.20 24.13 -13.00
N LEU A 285 10.07 25.04 -13.43
CA LEU A 285 10.43 25.25 -14.84
C LEU A 285 11.03 23.98 -15.49
N ASN A 286 11.67 23.13 -14.69
CA ASN A 286 12.27 21.89 -15.15
C ASN A 286 11.30 20.71 -15.14
N ASP A 287 10.04 20.94 -14.76
CA ASP A 287 9.00 19.93 -14.80
C ASP A 287 8.62 19.66 -16.26
N SER A 288 9.50 18.91 -16.91
CA SER A 288 9.35 18.39 -18.25
C SER A 288 8.55 17.12 -18.11
N ILE A 289 7.24 17.22 -18.41
CA ILE A 289 6.44 16.03 -18.73
C ILE A 289 7.12 15.37 -19.92
N LYS A 290 7.97 14.37 -19.66
CA LYS A 290 8.41 13.44 -20.69
C LYS A 290 7.18 12.65 -21.10
N VAL A 291 6.46 13.17 -22.08
CA VAL A 291 5.51 12.37 -22.87
C VAL A 291 6.36 11.36 -23.61
N PHE A 292 6.54 10.18 -23.02
CA PHE A 292 7.02 9.02 -23.76
C PHE A 292 5.95 8.69 -24.80
N HIS A 293 6.13 9.19 -26.01
CA HIS A 293 5.44 8.71 -27.20
C HIS A 293 5.90 7.27 -27.47
N HIS A 294 5.35 6.32 -26.72
CA HIS A 294 5.22 4.95 -27.20
C HIS A 294 3.73 4.72 -27.50
N LEU A 295 3.47 4.47 -28.78
CA LEU A 295 2.20 4.02 -29.32
C LEU A 295 1.66 2.83 -28.51
N ASN A 296 0.72 3.07 -27.60
CA ASN A 296 -0.12 2.03 -27.05
C ASN A 296 -1.58 2.39 -27.36
N LYS A 297 -2.28 1.42 -27.96
CA LYS A 297 -3.71 1.52 -28.27
C LYS A 297 -4.49 1.72 -26.98
N TYR A 298 -5.00 2.93 -26.77
CA TYR A 298 -6.06 3.17 -25.80
C TYR A 298 -7.38 2.72 -26.41
N SER A 299 -8.07 1.81 -25.74
CA SER A 299 -9.50 1.59 -25.91
C SER A 299 -10.15 2.20 -24.67
N PHE A 300 -11.08 3.13 -24.87
CA PHE A 300 -11.98 3.62 -23.82
C PHE A 300 -13.13 2.64 -23.63
#